data_AF-A0A453Q607-F1
#
_entry.id   AF-A0A453Q607-F1
#
_cell.length_a   1.000
_cell.length_b   1.000
_cell.length_c   1.000
_cell.angle_alpha   90.00
_cell.angle_beta   90.00
_cell.angle_gamma   90.00
#
_symmetry.space_group_name_H-M   'P 1'
#
loop_
_entity.id
_entity.type
_entity.pdbx_description
1 polymer ?
#
loop_
_entity_poly.entity_id
_entity_poly.type
_entity_poly.pdbx_seq_one_letter_code
_entity_poly.pdbx_strand_id
1 'polypeptide(L)'
;MENRKNTGLRKRKLPKDGTVQEQEPAIKEMCQALKEMESELQNLRDDNNQLRDELLGKDRQLAETRTVLVDREHKLSNTQALLVDREQQLAAQTLVVDTKEFETEILRLKRLLAEKSDTNDHTALVSPETINEVIQKQTPVSSARTPASNRMNTVQSSVKAIAHHGSFQDEASEDCCRRGVCSSGSGTDENSRSCVYHMLLESLVGMKFSLKDETEGLSLSIHHEATGYDFSLTWLEQPDGGEWAYKYSSLGTLEEMALKWMKVQDIRFSMDMFPMFFERISSLIKRGR
;
A
#
# COMPACT_ATOMS: atom_id res chain seq x y z
N MET A 1 72.80 82.30 -57.75
CA MET A 1 72.45 80.86 -57.59
C MET A 1 72.93 80.48 -56.20
N GLU A 2 72.19 79.89 -55.27
CA GLU A 2 70.86 79.27 -55.31
C GLU A 2 70.38 79.02 -53.87
N ASN A 3 69.05 79.06 -53.72
CA ASN A 3 68.18 78.73 -52.60
C ASN A 3 68.55 77.53 -51.70
N ARG A 4 68.12 77.60 -50.43
CA ARG A 4 67.04 76.76 -49.82
C ARG A 4 66.84 77.14 -48.35
N LYS A 5 65.82 77.94 -47.99
CA LYS A 5 64.40 77.59 -47.70
C LYS A 5 64.21 76.65 -46.50
N ASN A 6 63.82 77.27 -45.39
CA ASN A 6 63.10 76.67 -44.27
C ASN A 6 61.80 75.96 -44.74
N THR A 7 61.37 74.96 -43.98
CA THR A 7 60.00 74.77 -43.42
C THR A 7 59.61 73.28 -43.36
N GLY A 8 59.09 72.83 -42.22
CA GLY A 8 58.46 71.51 -42.17
C GLY A 8 58.26 70.83 -40.81
N LEU A 9 58.05 71.55 -39.70
CA LEU A 9 57.54 70.90 -38.48
C LEU A 9 56.07 70.49 -38.69
N ARG A 10 55.86 69.24 -39.13
CA ARG A 10 54.53 68.63 -39.19
C ARG A 10 54.02 68.38 -37.77
N LYS A 11 53.13 69.25 -37.29
CA LYS A 11 52.25 68.95 -36.15
C LYS A 11 51.40 67.72 -36.51
N ARG A 12 51.61 66.59 -35.84
CA ARG A 12 50.66 65.46 -35.89
C ARG A 12 49.35 65.96 -35.27
N LYS A 13 48.28 65.91 -36.05
CA LYS A 13 46.93 66.04 -35.50
C LYS A 13 46.66 64.79 -34.66
N LEU A 14 46.46 64.97 -33.36
CA LEU A 14 45.85 63.95 -32.51
C LEU A 14 44.47 63.59 -33.09
N PRO A 15 44.11 62.30 -33.17
CA PRO A 15 42.75 61.90 -33.53
C PRO A 15 41.76 62.49 -32.51
N LYS A 16 40.65 63.00 -33.03
CA LYS A 16 39.60 63.70 -32.29
C LYS A 16 39.05 62.86 -31.13
N ASP A 17 38.83 63.55 -30.03
CA ASP A 17 38.19 63.18 -28.75
C ASP A 17 36.70 62.80 -28.87
N GLY A 18 36.29 62.21 -29.99
CA GLY A 18 34.87 62.03 -30.36
C GLY A 18 34.24 60.69 -29.95
N THR A 19 35.01 59.72 -29.47
CA THR A 19 34.52 58.36 -29.16
C THR A 19 34.03 58.18 -27.73
N VAL A 20 34.45 59.05 -26.79
CA VAL A 20 34.11 58.90 -25.37
C VAL A 20 32.66 59.30 -25.10
N GLN A 21 32.16 60.33 -25.77
CA GLN A 21 30.83 60.89 -25.52
C GLN A 21 29.68 60.05 -26.12
N GLU A 22 29.91 59.32 -27.21
CA GLU A 22 28.91 58.43 -27.83
C GLU A 22 28.79 57.07 -27.10
N GLN A 23 29.82 56.60 -26.39
CA GLN A 23 29.79 55.33 -25.64
C GLN A 23 29.34 55.47 -24.18
N GLU A 24 29.40 56.68 -23.61
CA GLU A 24 29.00 56.96 -22.23
C GLU A 24 27.56 56.50 -21.87
N PRO A 25 26.52 56.68 -22.71
CA PRO A 25 25.18 56.19 -22.37
C PRO A 25 25.09 54.66 -22.33
N ALA A 26 25.76 53.96 -23.25
CA ALA A 26 25.77 52.49 -23.28
C ALA A 26 26.50 51.90 -22.06
N ILE A 27 27.58 52.55 -21.60
CA ILE A 27 28.27 52.15 -20.37
C ILE A 27 27.36 52.36 -19.15
N LYS A 28 26.60 53.46 -19.09
CA LYS A 28 25.63 53.71 -18.01
C LYS A 28 24.52 52.67 -17.97
N GLU A 29 23.97 52.29 -19.13
CA GLU A 29 22.97 51.22 -19.24
C GLU A 29 23.53 49.88 -18.77
N MET A 30 24.73 49.51 -19.21
CA MET A 30 25.39 48.27 -18.77
C MET A 30 25.66 48.27 -17.25
N CYS A 31 26.14 49.38 -16.69
CA CYS A 31 26.34 49.49 -15.24
C CYS A 31 25.02 49.41 -14.46
N GLN A 32 23.91 49.91 -15.01
CA GLN A 32 22.60 49.80 -14.41
C GLN A 32 22.09 48.35 -14.43
N ALA A 33 22.20 47.67 -15.58
CA ALA A 33 21.85 46.26 -15.72
C ALA A 33 22.67 45.35 -14.78
N LEU A 34 23.96 45.65 -14.58
CA LEU A 34 24.79 44.92 -13.62
C LEU A 34 24.32 45.09 -12.18
N LYS A 35 23.89 46.29 -11.78
CA LYS A 35 23.33 46.54 -10.44
C LYS A 35 22.01 45.81 -10.22
N GLU A 36 21.15 45.79 -11.24
CA GLU A 36 19.88 45.06 -11.18
C GLU A 36 20.12 43.56 -11.04
N MET A 37 21.04 43.00 -11.82
CA MET A 37 21.45 41.60 -11.73
C MET A 37 22.07 41.26 -10.37
N GLU A 38 22.91 42.15 -9.81
CA GLU A 38 23.48 41.97 -8.47
C GLU A 38 22.39 41.95 -7.39
N SER A 39 21.39 42.83 -7.50
CA SER A 39 20.24 42.84 -6.59
C SER A 39 19.41 41.56 -6.71
N GLU A 40 19.18 41.06 -7.92
CA GLU A 40 18.43 39.82 -8.13
C GLU A 40 19.18 38.59 -7.58
N LEU A 41 20.49 38.51 -7.82
CA LEU A 41 21.34 37.46 -7.26
C LEU A 41 21.37 37.49 -5.73
N GLN A 42 21.32 38.68 -5.12
CA GLN A 42 21.24 38.80 -3.67
C GLN A 42 19.89 38.29 -3.15
N ASN A 43 18.77 38.68 -3.77
CA ASN A 43 17.45 38.18 -3.39
C ASN A 43 17.36 36.65 -3.51
N LEU A 44 17.81 36.08 -4.63
CA LEU A 44 17.84 34.64 -4.84
C LEU A 44 18.72 33.90 -3.82
N ARG A 45 19.79 34.54 -3.34
CA ARG A 45 20.64 33.98 -2.29
C ARG A 45 19.91 33.97 -0.95
N ASP A 46 19.19 35.03 -0.63
CA ASP A 46 18.41 35.15 0.61
C ASP A 46 17.25 34.14 0.62
N ASP A 47 16.53 33.99 -0.51
CA ASP A 47 15.49 32.98 -0.69
C ASP A 47 16.06 31.56 -0.53
N ASN A 48 17.23 31.27 -1.12
CA ASN A 48 17.87 29.97 -0.96
C ASN A 48 18.27 29.67 0.50
N ASN A 49 18.71 30.68 1.24
CA ASN A 49 19.04 30.52 2.65
C ASN A 49 17.77 30.23 3.47
N GLN A 50 16.69 30.95 3.21
CA GLN A 50 15.39 30.70 3.87
C GLN A 50 14.89 29.29 3.57
N LEU A 51 14.91 28.86 2.31
CA LEU A 51 14.47 27.51 1.93
C LEU A 51 15.31 26.41 2.59
N ARG A 52 16.61 26.64 2.78
CA ARG A 52 17.49 25.71 3.51
C ARG A 52 17.11 25.62 4.99
N ASP A 53 16.80 26.74 5.63
CA ASP A 53 16.37 26.76 7.03
C ASP A 53 15.00 26.08 7.20
N GLU A 54 14.07 26.30 6.26
CA GLU A 54 12.78 25.60 6.24
C GLU A 54 12.94 24.09 6.04
N LEU A 55 13.83 23.67 5.13
CA LEU A 55 14.15 22.25 4.91
C LEU A 55 14.72 21.60 6.18
N LEU A 56 15.68 22.26 6.84
CA LEU A 56 16.22 21.79 8.12
C LEU A 56 15.15 21.69 9.21
N GLY A 57 14.21 22.65 9.24
CA GLY A 57 13.05 22.61 10.13
C GLY A 57 12.15 21.40 9.86
N LYS A 58 11.87 21.10 8.58
CA LYS A 58 11.06 19.94 8.18
C LYS A 58 11.77 18.62 8.48
N ASP A 59 13.07 18.53 8.26
CA ASP A 59 13.86 17.34 8.60
C ASP A 59 13.85 17.05 10.09
N ARG A 60 13.93 18.10 10.92
CA ARG A 60 13.79 17.97 12.37
C ARG A 60 12.39 17.47 12.76
N GLN A 61 11.32 18.02 12.19
CA GLN A 61 9.95 17.57 12.45
C GLN A 61 9.75 16.10 12.04
N LEU A 62 10.34 15.69 10.91
CA LEU A 62 10.30 14.30 10.46
C LEU A 62 11.04 13.38 11.43
N ALA A 63 12.20 13.79 11.95
CA ALA A 63 12.93 13.03 12.96
C ALA A 63 12.11 12.88 14.26
N GLU A 64 11.51 13.96 14.75
CA GLU A 64 10.63 13.95 15.93
C GLU A 64 9.39 13.06 15.72
N THR A 65 8.78 13.08 14.54
CA THR A 65 7.64 12.20 14.22
C THR A 65 8.06 10.74 14.19
N ARG A 66 9.21 10.42 13.58
CA ARG A 66 9.74 9.05 13.53
C ARG A 66 10.01 8.47 14.92
N THR A 67 10.55 9.26 15.85
CA THR A 67 10.81 8.77 17.21
C THR A 67 9.51 8.45 17.96
N VAL A 68 8.49 9.30 17.84
CA VAL A 68 7.16 9.05 18.44
C VAL A 68 6.50 7.80 17.87
N LEU A 69 6.61 7.58 16.55
CA LEU A 69 6.06 6.37 15.91
C LEU A 69 6.73 5.10 16.42
N VAL A 70 8.06 5.10 16.58
CA VAL A 70 8.80 3.94 17.13
C VAL A 70 8.40 3.67 18.58
N ASP A 71 8.25 4.70 19.42
CA ASP A 71 7.77 4.53 20.80
C ASP A 71 6.35 3.95 20.84
N ARG A 72 5.46 4.42 19.95
CA ARG A 72 4.09 3.91 19.84
C ARG A 72 4.05 2.46 19.35
N GLU A 73 4.88 2.10 18.36
CA GLU A 73 4.99 0.73 17.86
C GLU A 73 5.48 -0.22 18.96
N HIS A 74 6.50 0.20 19.74
CA HIS A 74 6.97 -0.56 20.88
C HIS A 74 5.87 -0.75 21.95
N LYS A 75 5.11 0.30 22.27
CA LYS A 75 3.95 0.19 23.18
C LYS A 75 2.89 -0.78 22.66
N LEU A 76 2.56 -0.71 21.37
CA LEU A 76 1.60 -1.64 20.74
C LEU A 76 2.09 -3.09 20.81
N SER A 77 3.37 -3.33 20.52
CA SER A 77 3.98 -4.64 20.63
C SER A 77 3.90 -5.20 22.05
N ASN A 78 4.19 -4.39 23.07
CA ASN A 78 4.06 -4.78 24.47
C ASN A 78 2.60 -5.09 24.86
N THR A 79 1.64 -4.28 24.42
CA THR A 79 0.22 -4.58 24.67
C THR A 79 -0.23 -5.86 23.99
N GLN A 80 0.23 -6.11 22.76
CA GLN A 80 -0.09 -7.33 22.02
C GLN A 80 0.43 -8.57 22.75
N ALA A 81 1.66 -8.52 23.27
CA ALA A 81 2.25 -9.63 24.04
C ALA A 81 1.44 -9.93 25.30
N LEU A 82 1.02 -8.90 26.05
CA LEU A 82 0.20 -9.07 27.24
C LEU A 82 -1.18 -9.67 26.94
N LEU A 83 -1.79 -9.30 25.81
CA LEU A 83 -3.07 -9.88 25.39
C LEU A 83 -2.94 -11.36 25.05
N VAL A 84 -1.89 -11.74 24.31
CA VAL A 84 -1.61 -13.15 23.99
C VAL A 84 -1.39 -13.98 25.25
N ASP A 85 -0.61 -13.47 26.22
CA ASP A 85 -0.40 -14.15 27.50
C ASP A 85 -1.71 -14.32 28.27
N ARG A 86 -2.58 -13.31 28.27
CA ARG A 86 -3.88 -13.36 28.95
C ARG A 86 -4.83 -14.36 28.29
N GLU A 87 -4.86 -14.42 26.96
CA GLU A 87 -5.66 -15.40 26.21
C GLU A 87 -5.21 -16.84 26.52
N GLN A 88 -3.89 -17.09 26.54
CA GLN A 88 -3.36 -18.39 26.92
C GLN A 88 -3.72 -18.78 28.36
N GLN A 89 -3.68 -17.82 29.29
CA GLN A 89 -4.07 -18.06 30.68
C GLN A 89 -5.56 -18.41 30.81
N LEU A 90 -6.43 -17.72 30.06
CA LEU A 90 -7.86 -18.02 30.05
C LEU A 90 -8.13 -19.41 29.44
N ALA A 91 -7.49 -19.75 28.33
CA ALA A 91 -7.61 -21.07 27.72
C ALA A 91 -7.16 -22.21 28.67
N ALA A 92 -6.03 -22.02 29.36
CA ALA A 92 -5.56 -22.97 30.36
C ALA A 92 -6.53 -23.09 31.55
N GLN A 93 -7.11 -21.99 32.01
CA GLN A 93 -8.10 -22.00 33.09
C GLN A 93 -9.37 -22.76 32.70
N THR A 94 -9.90 -22.54 31.50
CA THR A 94 -11.07 -23.27 30.97
C THR A 94 -10.81 -24.78 30.94
N LEU A 95 -9.67 -25.20 30.40
CA LEU A 95 -9.29 -26.63 30.36
C LEU A 95 -9.24 -27.27 31.76
N VAL A 96 -8.72 -26.53 32.76
CA VAL A 96 -8.65 -27.02 34.14
C VAL A 96 -10.04 -27.15 34.78
N VAL A 97 -10.96 -26.22 34.50
CA VAL A 97 -12.34 -26.29 34.97
C VAL A 97 -13.05 -27.51 34.37
N ASP A 98 -12.99 -27.67 33.05
CA ASP A 98 -13.61 -28.79 32.34
C ASP A 98 -13.09 -30.15 32.85
N THR A 99 -11.78 -30.25 33.12
CA THR A 99 -11.16 -31.47 33.67
C THR A 99 -11.73 -31.81 35.05
N LYS A 100 -11.86 -30.82 35.93
CA LYS A 100 -12.42 -31.03 37.28
C LYS A 100 -13.88 -31.44 37.24
N GLU A 101 -14.68 -30.83 36.37
CA GLU A 101 -16.09 -31.21 36.19
C GLU A 101 -16.20 -32.67 35.74
N PHE A 102 -15.39 -33.07 34.77
CA PHE A 102 -15.35 -34.45 34.28
C PHE A 102 -14.92 -35.45 35.39
N GLU A 103 -13.91 -35.12 36.19
CA GLU A 103 -13.49 -35.95 37.32
C GLU A 103 -14.60 -36.11 38.36
N THR A 104 -15.35 -35.04 38.67
CA THR A 104 -16.47 -35.11 39.63
C THR A 104 -17.60 -35.99 39.11
N GLU A 105 -17.92 -35.92 37.82
CA GLU A 105 -18.96 -36.73 37.21
C GLU A 105 -18.56 -38.21 37.14
N ILE A 106 -17.30 -38.52 36.84
CA ILE A 106 -16.76 -39.89 36.92
C ILE A 106 -16.95 -40.46 38.33
N LEU A 107 -16.62 -39.69 39.38
CA LEU A 107 -16.77 -40.15 40.76
C LEU A 107 -18.25 -40.39 41.12
N ARG A 108 -19.15 -39.51 40.64
CA ARG A 108 -20.60 -39.65 40.83
C ARG A 108 -21.12 -40.92 40.16
N LEU A 109 -20.74 -41.16 38.91
CA LEU A 109 -21.15 -42.34 38.14
C LEU A 109 -20.61 -43.64 38.75
N LYS A 110 -19.35 -43.63 39.22
CA LYS A 110 -18.78 -44.79 39.94
C LYS A 110 -19.56 -45.14 41.20
N ARG A 111 -20.02 -44.13 41.97
CA ARG A 111 -20.83 -44.35 43.17
C ARG A 111 -22.20 -44.96 42.83
N LEU A 112 -22.87 -44.44 41.81
CA LEU A 112 -24.15 -44.97 41.32
C LEU A 112 -24.02 -46.42 40.82
N LEU A 113 -22.90 -46.77 40.18
CA LEU A 113 -22.65 -48.12 39.72
C LEU A 113 -22.52 -49.10 40.89
N ALA A 114 -21.79 -48.72 41.95
CA ALA A 114 -21.63 -49.53 43.16
C ALA A 114 -22.97 -49.74 43.90
N GLU A 115 -23.78 -48.69 44.03
CA GLU A 115 -25.11 -48.77 44.65
C GLU A 115 -26.06 -49.70 43.88
N LYS A 116 -25.94 -49.74 42.54
CA LYS A 116 -26.70 -50.64 41.68
C LYS A 116 -26.20 -52.09 41.72
N SER A 117 -24.92 -52.34 41.99
CA SER A 117 -24.42 -53.71 42.18
C SER A 117 -24.84 -54.28 43.53
N ASP A 118 -24.85 -53.47 44.58
CA ASP A 118 -25.21 -53.91 45.95
C ASP A 118 -26.72 -54.19 46.09
N THR A 119 -27.56 -53.60 45.25
CA THR A 119 -29.02 -53.85 45.22
C THR A 119 -29.41 -55.12 44.44
N ASN A 120 -28.48 -55.75 43.72
CA ASN A 120 -28.73 -56.96 42.92
C ASN A 120 -28.35 -58.27 43.64
N ASP A 121 -27.86 -58.23 44.88
CA ASP A 121 -27.46 -59.42 45.64
C ASP A 121 -28.58 -60.06 46.49
N HIS A 122 -29.85 -59.71 46.22
CA HIS A 122 -31.01 -60.35 46.83
C HIS A 122 -31.96 -60.94 45.78
N THR A 123 -31.48 -61.79 44.88
CA THR A 123 -32.22 -62.98 44.41
C THR A 123 -31.33 -63.85 43.50
N ALA A 124 -30.65 -64.83 44.10
CA ALA A 124 -30.20 -66.02 43.39
C ALA A 124 -31.24 -67.12 43.62
N LEU A 125 -31.83 -67.64 42.53
CA LEU A 125 -32.11 -69.07 42.25
C LEU A 125 -33.21 -69.21 41.18
N VAL A 126 -32.82 -69.55 39.95
CA VAL A 126 -33.21 -70.77 39.20
C VAL A 126 -32.47 -70.77 37.84
N SER A 127 -31.86 -71.92 37.53
CA SER A 127 -31.04 -72.27 36.34
C SER A 127 -31.90 -72.93 35.24
N PRO A 128 -31.35 -73.48 34.13
CA PRO A 128 -31.02 -72.88 32.82
C PRO A 128 -31.95 -73.39 31.66
N GLU A 129 -31.56 -73.13 30.40
CA GLU A 129 -32.15 -73.56 29.09
C GLU A 129 -33.27 -72.65 28.52
N THR A 130 -33.19 -72.09 27.31
CA THR A 130 -33.03 -72.78 26.02
C THR A 130 -32.64 -71.81 24.89
N ILE A 131 -31.49 -72.08 24.25
CA ILE A 131 -31.15 -72.11 22.80
C ILE A 131 -31.98 -71.24 21.81
N ASN A 132 -31.28 -70.34 21.09
CA ASN A 132 -31.16 -70.25 19.61
C ASN A 132 -30.32 -68.99 19.28
N GLU A 133 -29.03 -69.14 18.91
CA GLU A 133 -28.50 -68.97 17.54
C GLU A 133 -29.07 -67.74 16.81
N VAL A 134 -28.27 -66.73 16.42
CA VAL A 134 -27.52 -66.73 15.15
C VAL A 134 -26.20 -65.93 15.23
N ILE A 135 -25.14 -66.69 15.00
CA ILE A 135 -23.82 -66.47 14.37
C ILE A 135 -23.64 -65.20 13.51
N GLN A 136 -22.57 -64.43 13.80
CA GLN A 136 -21.43 -64.11 12.89
C GLN A 136 -20.37 -63.30 13.68
N LYS A 137 -19.26 -63.89 14.15
CA LYS A 137 -17.93 -64.02 13.46
C LYS A 137 -17.45 -62.64 12.94
N GLN A 138 -16.37 -61.98 13.39
CA GLN A 138 -14.99 -62.41 13.67
C GLN A 138 -14.18 -61.28 14.38
N THR A 139 -13.33 -61.65 15.35
CA THR A 139 -11.99 -61.05 15.62
C THR A 139 -10.95 -61.80 14.73
N PRO A 140 -9.64 -61.45 14.52
CA PRO A 140 -8.78 -60.51 15.28
C PRO A 140 -7.59 -59.77 14.55
N VAL A 141 -7.05 -58.73 15.22
CA VAL A 141 -5.61 -58.42 15.50
C VAL A 141 -4.57 -58.04 14.39
N SER A 142 -3.99 -56.84 14.62
CA SER A 142 -2.58 -56.34 14.44
C SER A 142 -2.05 -55.90 13.07
N SER A 143 -1.50 -54.67 13.00
CA SER A 143 -0.03 -54.45 13.08
C SER A 143 0.36 -52.97 12.95
N ALA A 144 1.33 -52.57 13.76
CA ALA A 144 1.93 -51.24 13.82
C ALA A 144 2.83 -50.93 12.61
N ARG A 145 2.93 -49.63 12.27
CA ARG A 145 4.20 -48.98 11.84
C ARG A 145 4.01 -47.46 11.72
N THR A 146 4.74 -46.72 12.55
CA THR A 146 5.20 -45.36 12.22
C THR A 146 6.35 -45.46 11.21
N PRO A 147 6.60 -44.41 10.41
CA PRO A 147 7.87 -43.72 10.61
C PRO A 147 7.73 -42.19 10.61
N ALA A 148 8.59 -41.59 11.44
CA ALA A 148 8.87 -40.17 11.50
C ALA A 148 9.50 -39.65 10.20
N SER A 149 9.22 -38.40 9.84
CA SER A 149 10.19 -37.56 9.12
C SER A 149 9.95 -36.09 9.43
N ASN A 150 10.98 -35.49 10.00
CA ASN A 150 11.10 -34.09 10.34
C ASN A 150 11.14 -33.21 9.07
N ARG A 151 10.43 -32.08 9.07
CA ARG A 151 10.98 -30.83 8.56
C ARG A 151 10.29 -29.62 9.16
N MET A 152 11.00 -29.05 10.12
CA MET A 152 10.97 -27.66 10.53
C MET A 152 10.81 -26.74 9.31
N ASN A 153 9.82 -25.85 9.34
CA ASN A 153 9.85 -24.54 8.71
C ASN A 153 9.00 -23.61 9.57
N THR A 154 9.69 -22.96 10.51
CA THR A 154 9.30 -21.67 11.08
C THR A 154 9.04 -20.72 9.92
N VAL A 155 7.77 -20.44 9.60
CA VAL A 155 7.44 -19.28 8.79
C VAL A 155 7.48 -18.10 9.74
N GLN A 156 8.64 -17.43 9.78
CA GLN A 156 8.71 -16.05 10.21
C GLN A 156 7.61 -15.27 9.48
N SER A 157 6.65 -14.74 10.23
CA SER A 157 5.75 -13.72 9.71
C SER A 157 6.58 -12.46 9.47
N SER A 158 7.21 -12.37 8.30
CA SER A 158 7.84 -11.15 7.81
C SER A 158 6.77 -10.28 7.16
N VAL A 159 5.88 -9.69 7.99
CA VAL A 159 5.12 -8.51 7.57
C VAL A 159 6.05 -7.31 7.78
N LYS A 160 6.99 -7.16 6.85
CA LYS A 160 7.87 -6.00 6.78
C LYS A 160 7.94 -5.52 5.34
N ALA A 161 6.89 -4.79 4.93
CA ALA A 161 6.91 -3.80 3.86
C ALA A 161 5.52 -3.18 3.72
N ILE A 162 5.19 -2.24 4.61
CA ILE A 162 4.34 -1.11 4.22
C ILE A 162 5.27 0.09 4.26
N ALA A 163 5.97 0.30 3.14
CA ALA A 163 6.80 1.47 2.95
C ALA A 163 5.87 2.68 2.78
N HIS A 164 5.79 3.52 3.81
CA HIS A 164 5.34 4.90 3.67
C HIS A 164 6.42 5.65 2.89
N HIS A 165 6.19 5.84 1.59
CA HIS A 165 7.01 6.74 0.76
C HIS A 165 6.75 8.18 1.20
N GLY A 166 7.75 8.77 1.85
CA GLY A 166 7.76 10.18 2.22
C GLY A 166 9.20 10.64 2.42
N SER A 167 9.89 10.91 1.32
CA SER A 167 11.05 11.82 1.19
C SER A 167 11.71 11.59 -0.18
N PHE A 168 11.76 12.64 -1.00
CA PHE A 168 12.65 12.69 -2.15
C PHE A 168 14.09 12.83 -1.64
N GLN A 169 14.80 11.71 -1.60
CA GLN A 169 16.26 11.68 -1.76
C GLN A 169 16.51 10.75 -2.94
N ASP A 170 17.34 11.21 -3.86
CA ASP A 170 17.74 10.52 -5.09
C ASP A 170 18.56 9.26 -4.72
N GLU A 171 17.88 8.18 -4.39
CA GLU A 171 18.43 6.83 -4.35
C GLU A 171 17.42 5.89 -5.01
N ALA A 172 17.68 5.58 -6.28
CA ALA A 172 17.08 4.49 -7.05
C ALA A 172 15.61 4.17 -6.70
N SER A 173 14.72 5.16 -6.80
CA SER A 173 13.29 4.88 -6.86
C SER A 173 13.05 4.05 -8.11
N GLU A 174 12.58 2.81 -7.95
CA GLU A 174 12.04 1.99 -9.04
C GLU A 174 10.77 2.68 -9.54
N ASP A 175 10.99 3.70 -10.34
CA ASP A 175 9.99 4.56 -10.95
C ASP A 175 9.35 3.78 -12.10
N CYS A 176 8.59 2.75 -11.73
CA CYS A 176 8.21 1.68 -12.64
C CYS A 176 7.39 2.17 -13.85
N CYS A 177 6.80 3.36 -13.75
CA CYS A 177 5.89 3.89 -14.74
C CYS A 177 6.21 5.35 -15.17
N ARG A 178 7.36 5.94 -14.77
CA ARG A 178 7.67 7.38 -15.06
C ARG A 178 8.88 7.66 -15.94
N ARG A 179 9.63 6.66 -16.41
CA ARG A 179 10.80 6.91 -17.27
C ARG A 179 10.54 6.55 -18.73
N GLY A 180 9.97 7.50 -19.46
CA GLY A 180 9.93 7.52 -20.93
C GLY A 180 10.41 8.87 -21.45
N VAL A 181 11.69 9.18 -21.21
CA VAL A 181 12.37 10.34 -21.78
C VAL A 181 12.09 10.41 -23.29
N CYS A 182 11.69 11.59 -23.75
CA CYS A 182 11.41 11.94 -25.13
C CYS A 182 12.38 11.26 -26.11
N SER A 183 11.88 10.30 -26.88
CA SER A 183 12.49 9.93 -28.15
C SER A 183 11.62 10.52 -29.24
N SER A 184 12.15 11.56 -29.86
CA SER A 184 11.64 12.17 -31.09
C SER A 184 11.44 11.10 -32.16
N GLY A 185 10.26 11.08 -32.77
CA GLY A 185 10.03 10.36 -34.02
C GLY A 185 8.65 9.73 -34.15
N SER A 186 7.81 10.37 -34.95
CA SER A 186 6.66 9.79 -35.67
C SER A 186 5.37 9.49 -34.89
N GLY A 187 4.38 10.34 -35.17
CA GLY A 187 2.93 10.13 -35.24
C GLY A 187 2.31 8.81 -34.78
N THR A 188 1.26 8.98 -33.98
CA THR A 188 0.21 8.03 -33.58
C THR A 188 0.68 6.78 -32.85
N ASP A 189 0.74 6.86 -31.52
CA ASP A 189 -0.19 6.11 -30.66
C ASP A 189 -0.06 6.54 -29.19
N GLU A 190 -1.22 6.84 -28.60
CA GLU A 190 -1.43 7.38 -27.26
C GLU A 190 -1.24 6.32 -26.15
N ASN A 191 -0.60 6.75 -25.06
CA ASN A 191 -0.89 6.41 -23.66
C ASN A 191 -0.77 5.00 -23.07
N SER A 192 -0.26 3.97 -23.75
CA SER A 192 -0.24 2.60 -23.17
C SER A 192 1.16 2.05 -22.87
N ARG A 193 1.90 2.68 -21.94
CA ARG A 193 3.10 2.05 -21.35
C ARG A 193 2.73 1.38 -20.02
N SER A 194 2.26 0.13 -20.10
CA SER A 194 1.93 -0.72 -18.94
C SER A 194 3.22 -1.18 -18.24
N CYS A 195 3.39 -0.79 -16.97
CA CYS A 195 4.51 -1.21 -16.14
C CYS A 195 4.25 -2.59 -15.49
N VAL A 196 5.29 -3.30 -15.00
CA VAL A 196 5.12 -4.67 -14.46
C VAL A 196 4.09 -4.75 -13.32
N TYR A 197 4.02 -3.72 -12.47
CA TYR A 197 3.00 -3.63 -11.44
C TYR A 197 1.59 -3.46 -12.01
N HIS A 198 1.44 -2.71 -13.09
CA HIS A 198 0.16 -2.57 -13.78
C HIS A 198 -0.32 -3.93 -14.30
N MET A 199 0.54 -4.68 -14.99
CA MET A 199 0.22 -6.03 -15.47
C MET A 199 -0.13 -7.00 -14.33
N LEU A 200 0.60 -6.93 -13.21
CA LEU A 200 0.30 -7.76 -12.03
C LEU A 200 -1.04 -7.39 -11.40
N LEU A 201 -1.34 -6.11 -11.24
CA LEU A 201 -2.60 -5.63 -10.70
C LEU A 201 -3.78 -6.03 -11.59
N GLU A 202 -3.66 -5.86 -12.90
CA GLU A 202 -4.67 -6.31 -13.87
C GLU A 202 -4.90 -7.82 -13.77
N SER A 203 -3.82 -8.60 -13.64
CA SER A 203 -3.90 -10.06 -13.50
C SER A 203 -4.53 -10.51 -12.18
N LEU A 204 -4.26 -9.80 -11.08
CA LEU A 204 -4.79 -10.12 -9.75
C LEU A 204 -6.28 -9.80 -9.62
N VAL A 205 -6.69 -8.64 -10.12
CA VAL A 205 -8.09 -8.20 -10.08
C VAL A 205 -8.90 -8.85 -11.21
N GLY A 206 -8.22 -9.27 -12.29
CA GLY A 206 -8.86 -9.79 -13.50
C GLY A 206 -9.55 -8.69 -14.31
N MET A 207 -9.15 -7.44 -14.16
CA MET A 207 -9.74 -6.27 -14.83
C MET A 207 -8.63 -5.41 -15.43
N LYS A 208 -8.93 -4.72 -16.53
CA LYS A 208 -8.03 -3.76 -17.15
C LYS A 208 -8.14 -2.40 -16.50
N PHE A 209 -7.01 -1.73 -16.33
CA PHE A 209 -6.93 -0.41 -15.71
C PHE A 209 -6.40 0.62 -16.70
N SER A 210 -6.94 1.83 -16.65
CA SER A 210 -6.38 2.97 -17.38
C SER A 210 -6.45 4.20 -16.51
N LEU A 211 -5.33 4.91 -16.41
CA LEU A 211 -5.27 6.15 -15.65
C LEU A 211 -5.63 7.31 -16.58
N LYS A 212 -6.60 8.11 -16.17
CA LYS A 212 -6.93 9.38 -16.81
C LYS A 212 -6.33 10.50 -15.99
N ASP A 213 -5.48 11.29 -16.63
CA ASP A 213 -4.97 12.53 -16.06
C ASP A 213 -6.05 13.60 -16.27
N GLU A 214 -6.99 13.68 -15.33
CA GLU A 214 -8.03 14.69 -15.33
C GLU A 214 -7.56 15.86 -14.45
N THR A 215 -7.89 17.09 -14.85
CA THR A 215 -7.55 18.32 -14.12
C THR A 215 -8.13 18.38 -12.69
N GLU A 216 -9.03 17.45 -12.34
CA GLU A 216 -9.78 17.39 -11.07
C GLU A 216 -9.29 16.29 -10.10
N GLY A 217 -8.25 15.53 -10.43
CA GLY A 217 -7.66 14.52 -9.54
C GLY A 217 -7.36 13.18 -10.20
N LEU A 218 -6.87 12.23 -9.40
CA LEU A 218 -6.54 10.87 -9.85
C LEU A 218 -7.81 10.13 -10.27
N SER A 219 -7.96 9.86 -11.57
CA SER A 219 -9.13 9.18 -12.14
C SER A 219 -8.72 7.86 -12.78
N LEU A 220 -9.30 6.75 -12.31
CA LEU A 220 -9.04 5.40 -12.79
C LEU A 220 -10.26 4.92 -13.57
N SER A 221 -10.06 4.44 -14.79
CA SER A 221 -11.09 3.75 -15.58
C SER A 221 -10.77 2.26 -15.62
N ILE A 222 -11.77 1.45 -15.30
CA ILE A 222 -11.65 0.00 -15.09
C ILE A 222 -12.62 -0.70 -16.04
N HIS A 223 -12.11 -1.71 -16.74
CA HIS A 223 -12.88 -2.48 -17.70
C HIS A 223 -12.68 -3.99 -17.49
N HIS A 224 -13.78 -4.73 -17.34
CA HIS A 224 -13.78 -6.20 -17.31
C HIS A 224 -14.18 -6.76 -18.66
N GLU A 225 -13.19 -7.23 -19.43
CA GLU A 225 -13.35 -7.63 -20.85
C GLU A 225 -14.43 -8.70 -21.07
N ALA A 226 -14.50 -9.70 -20.19
CA ALA A 226 -15.38 -10.83 -20.40
C ALA A 226 -16.87 -10.51 -20.20
N THR A 227 -17.20 -9.51 -19.37
CA THR A 227 -18.60 -9.09 -19.15
C THR A 227 -18.92 -7.77 -19.82
N GLY A 228 -17.92 -7.00 -20.27
CA GLY A 228 -18.11 -5.62 -20.72
C GLY A 228 -18.55 -4.67 -19.60
N TYR A 229 -18.26 -5.02 -18.34
CA TYR A 229 -18.53 -4.15 -17.20
C TYR A 229 -17.46 -3.06 -17.15
N ASP A 230 -17.89 -1.81 -17.14
CA ASP A 230 -17.04 -0.63 -17.30
C ASP A 230 -17.46 0.45 -16.29
N PHE A 231 -16.49 0.94 -15.53
CA PHE A 231 -16.69 1.97 -14.52
C PHE A 231 -15.42 2.79 -14.28
N SER A 232 -15.57 3.92 -13.61
CA SER A 232 -14.48 4.77 -13.16
C SER A 232 -14.52 4.98 -11.65
N LEU A 233 -13.33 5.16 -11.07
CA LEU A 233 -13.10 5.56 -9.70
C LEU A 233 -12.28 6.85 -9.69
N THR A 234 -12.81 7.92 -9.10
CA THR A 234 -12.11 9.20 -9.00
C THR A 234 -11.79 9.48 -7.53
N TRP A 235 -10.53 9.82 -7.24
CA TRP A 235 -10.12 10.21 -5.90
C TRP A 235 -10.50 11.66 -5.62
N LEU A 236 -11.28 11.86 -4.57
CA LEU A 236 -11.70 13.18 -4.09
C LEU A 236 -10.96 13.48 -2.79
N GLU A 237 -10.02 14.42 -2.84
CA GLU A 237 -9.32 14.90 -1.64
C GLU A 237 -10.27 15.67 -0.73
N GLN A 238 -10.25 15.36 0.57
CA GLN A 238 -10.96 16.10 1.61
C GLN A 238 -10.03 16.36 2.80
N PRO A 239 -10.30 17.37 3.63
CA PRO A 239 -9.42 17.78 4.73
C PRO A 239 -9.13 16.68 5.76
N ASP A 240 -10.09 15.77 5.98
CA ASP A 240 -10.02 14.71 7.00
C ASP A 240 -9.65 13.33 6.41
N GLY A 241 -9.27 13.27 5.13
CA GLY A 241 -9.03 12.06 4.36
C GLY A 241 -9.82 12.03 3.06
N GLY A 242 -9.29 11.39 2.02
CA GLY A 242 -9.98 11.34 0.72
C GLY A 242 -10.95 10.16 0.56
N GLU A 243 -11.84 10.29 -0.42
CA GLU A 243 -12.84 9.28 -0.76
C GLU A 243 -12.75 8.92 -2.25
N TRP A 244 -13.11 7.69 -2.57
CA TRP A 244 -13.33 7.24 -3.95
C TRP A 244 -14.77 7.49 -4.36
N ALA A 245 -14.96 8.14 -5.51
CA ALA A 245 -16.23 8.28 -6.18
C ALA A 245 -16.35 7.26 -7.32
N TYR A 246 -17.36 6.39 -7.24
CA TYR A 246 -17.68 5.40 -8.26
C TYR A 246 -18.72 5.90 -9.25
N LYS A 247 -18.47 5.66 -10.53
CA LYS A 247 -19.38 5.94 -11.64
C LYS A 247 -19.32 4.80 -12.64
N TYR A 248 -20.45 4.22 -13.02
CA TYR A 248 -20.46 3.18 -14.04
C TYR A 248 -20.77 3.76 -15.42
N SER A 249 -20.08 3.22 -16.43
CA SER A 249 -20.31 3.53 -17.84
C SER A 249 -21.22 2.49 -18.47
N SER A 250 -21.01 1.21 -18.15
CA SER A 250 -21.74 0.07 -18.72
C SER A 250 -21.75 -1.08 -17.73
N LEU A 251 -22.90 -1.75 -17.55
CA LEU A 251 -23.00 -3.00 -16.80
C LEU A 251 -22.65 -4.23 -17.66
N GLY A 252 -22.64 -4.08 -18.99
CA GLY A 252 -22.45 -5.16 -19.93
C GLY A 252 -23.42 -6.32 -19.66
N THR A 253 -22.92 -7.56 -19.66
CA THR A 253 -23.75 -8.75 -19.41
C THR A 253 -24.19 -8.91 -17.95
N LEU A 254 -23.70 -8.07 -17.03
CA LEU A 254 -24.09 -8.13 -15.62
C LEU A 254 -25.42 -7.42 -15.34
N GLU A 255 -26.06 -6.78 -16.31
CA GLU A 255 -27.21 -5.89 -16.07
C GLU A 255 -28.36 -6.53 -15.26
N GLU A 256 -28.66 -7.80 -15.50
CA GLU A 256 -29.72 -8.52 -14.78
C GLU A 256 -29.29 -8.98 -13.38
N MET A 257 -28.00 -9.28 -13.18
CA MET A 257 -27.45 -9.79 -11.91
C MET A 257 -26.82 -8.69 -11.05
N ALA A 258 -26.62 -7.49 -11.60
CA ALA A 258 -25.95 -6.38 -10.96
C ALA A 258 -26.65 -6.00 -9.65
N LEU A 259 -25.84 -5.83 -8.62
CA LEU A 259 -26.30 -5.37 -7.32
C LEU A 259 -26.88 -3.96 -7.46
N LYS A 260 -27.92 -3.63 -6.68
CA LYS A 260 -28.60 -2.33 -6.75
C LYS A 260 -27.62 -1.15 -6.68
N TRP A 261 -26.59 -1.25 -5.84
CA TRP A 261 -25.58 -0.21 -5.69
C TRP A 261 -24.76 0.00 -6.98
N MET A 262 -24.49 -1.04 -7.77
CA MET A 262 -23.71 -0.90 -9.01
C MET A 262 -24.41 -0.05 -10.07
N LYS A 263 -25.74 0.12 -9.96
CA LYS A 263 -26.59 0.93 -10.84
C LYS A 263 -26.77 2.38 -10.36
N VAL A 264 -26.24 2.71 -9.18
CA VAL A 264 -26.30 4.05 -8.61
C VAL A 264 -25.03 4.80 -9.02
N GLN A 265 -25.21 6.05 -9.47
CA GLN A 265 -24.10 6.92 -9.79
C GLN A 265 -23.57 7.62 -8.53
N ASP A 266 -22.29 8.00 -8.55
CA ASP A 266 -21.62 8.82 -7.54
C ASP A 266 -21.61 8.21 -6.13
N ILE A 267 -21.48 6.88 -6.04
CA ILE A 267 -21.25 6.23 -4.74
C ILE A 267 -19.89 6.64 -4.21
N ARG A 268 -19.85 7.10 -2.96
CA ARG A 268 -18.61 7.46 -2.27
C ARG A 268 -18.25 6.44 -1.20
N PHE A 269 -16.97 6.12 -1.09
CA PHE A 269 -16.45 5.25 -0.06
C PHE A 269 -14.99 5.59 0.26
N SER A 270 -14.57 5.34 1.50
CA SER A 270 -13.20 5.60 1.94
C SER A 270 -12.21 4.59 1.36
N MET A 271 -10.92 4.90 1.43
CA MET A 271 -9.84 3.99 1.04
C MET A 271 -9.92 2.63 1.75
N ASP A 272 -10.35 2.59 3.01
CA ASP A 272 -10.49 1.35 3.79
C ASP A 272 -11.52 0.37 3.20
N MET A 273 -12.49 0.88 2.44
CA MET A 273 -13.54 0.09 1.79
C MET A 273 -13.12 -0.44 0.42
N PHE A 274 -11.97 0.00 -0.10
CA PHE A 274 -11.47 -0.35 -1.44
C PHE A 274 -11.29 -1.87 -1.63
N PRO A 275 -10.74 -2.65 -0.69
CA PRO A 275 -10.66 -4.11 -0.83
C PRO A 275 -12.04 -4.77 -0.93
N MET A 276 -12.97 -4.37 -0.06
CA MET A 276 -14.35 -4.90 -0.07
C MET A 276 -15.11 -4.55 -1.35
N PHE A 277 -14.85 -3.38 -1.94
CA PHE A 277 -15.46 -2.97 -3.20
C PHE A 277 -15.10 -3.94 -4.34
N PHE A 278 -13.81 -4.23 -4.54
CA PHE A 278 -13.35 -5.15 -5.59
C PHE A 278 -13.74 -6.60 -5.30
N GLU A 279 -13.76 -7.01 -4.04
CA GLU A 279 -14.23 -8.34 -3.64
C GLU A 279 -15.71 -8.56 -4.03
N ARG A 280 -16.58 -7.56 -3.80
CA ARG A 280 -17.99 -7.62 -4.16
C ARG A 280 -18.20 -7.76 -5.67
N ILE A 281 -17.45 -6.99 -6.47
CA ILE A 281 -17.53 -7.07 -7.93
C ILE A 281 -17.00 -8.44 -8.42
N SER A 282 -15.84 -8.85 -7.90
CA SER A 282 -15.24 -10.14 -8.28
C SER A 282 -16.15 -11.33 -7.95
N SER A 283 -16.81 -11.29 -6.80
CA SER A 283 -17.77 -12.32 -6.38
C SER A 283 -18.99 -12.37 -7.29
N LEU A 284 -19.48 -11.20 -7.75
CA LEU A 284 -20.57 -11.14 -8.72
C LEU A 284 -20.17 -11.72 -10.08
N ILE A 285 -19.01 -11.32 -10.59
CA ILE A 285 -18.49 -11.81 -11.89
C ILE A 285 -18.30 -13.33 -11.88
N LYS A 286 -17.78 -13.88 -10.77
CA LYS A 286 -17.63 -15.33 -10.61
C LYS A 286 -18.97 -16.07 -10.60
N ARG A 287 -20.03 -15.44 -10.08
CA ARG A 287 -21.38 -16.03 -10.02
C ARG A 287 -22.13 -15.96 -11.35
N GLY A 288 -21.77 -15.00 -12.21
CA GLY A 288 -22.36 -14.84 -13.53
C GLY A 288 -21.69 -15.67 -14.64
N ARG A 289 -20.66 -16.46 -14.32
CA ARG A 289 -20.04 -17.45 -15.21
C ARG A 289 -20.59 -18.85 -14.97
#